data_AF-A0A2V6K9X5-F1
#
_entry.id   AF-A0A2V6K9X5-F1
#
_cell.length_a   1.000
_cell.length_b   1.000
_cell.length_c   1.000
_cell.angle_alpha   90.00
_cell.angle_beta   90.00
_cell.angle_gamma   90.00
#
_symmetry.space_group_name_H-M   'P 1'
#
loop_
_entity.id
_entity.type
_entity.pdbx_description
1 polymer ?
#
loop_
_entity_poly.entity_id
_entity_poly.type
_entity_poly.pdbx_seq_one_letter_code
_entity_poly.pdbx_strand_id
1 'polypeptide(L)' 'MDIYVYMRGHRRGPYEKAHLEEMWKGGQLPKDALYWHDGMSKWAVISDLFANASMTPPLSQDTGNAESMTFPAAS' A
#
# COMPACT_ATOMS: atom_id res chain seq x y z
N MET A 1 -0.84 0.14 12.11
CA MET A 1 -1.06 0.40 10.67
C MET A 1 -1.44 -0.91 10.03
N ASP A 2 -2.69 -1.03 9.61
CA ASP A 2 -3.25 -2.24 9.03
C ASP A 2 -2.85 -2.36 7.56
N ILE A 3 -2.02 -3.36 7.25
CA ILE A 3 -1.54 -3.63 5.90
C ILE A 3 -2.24 -4.86 5.36
N TYR A 4 -2.90 -4.71 4.23
CA TYR A 4 -3.52 -5.77 3.47
C TYR A 4 -2.60 -6.19 2.34
N VAL A 5 -2.50 -7.49 2.10
CA VAL A 5 -1.69 -8.03 1.02
C VAL A 5 -2.57 -8.82 0.08
N TYR A 6 -2.43 -8.59 -1.22
CA TYR A 6 -3.03 -9.38 -2.26
C TYR A 6 -1.97 -10.29 -2.89
N MET A 7 -2.15 -11.60 -2.70
CA MET A 7 -1.26 -12.63 -3.21
C MET A 7 -2.05 -13.83 -3.70
N ARG A 8 -1.65 -14.40 -4.84
CA ARG A 8 -2.29 -15.59 -5.44
C ARG A 8 -3.82 -15.47 -5.64
N GLY A 9 -4.33 -14.25 -5.87
CA GLY A 9 -5.77 -14.02 -6.05
C GLY A 9 -6.57 -13.88 -4.75
N HIS A 10 -5.92 -13.93 -3.60
CA HIS A 10 -6.57 -13.77 -2.29
C HIS A 10 -6.02 -12.55 -1.57
N ARG A 11 -6.91 -11.69 -1.08
CA ARG A 11 -6.58 -10.64 -0.13
C ARG A 11 -6.43 -11.26 1.25
N ARG A 12 -5.28 -11.07 1.88
CA ARG A 12 -4.99 -11.46 3.25
C ARG A 12 -4.68 -10.23 4.09
N GLY A 13 -5.05 -10.29 5.36
CA GLY A 13 -4.82 -9.22 6.32
C GLY A 13 -5.99 -9.06 7.30
N PRO A 14 -5.90 -8.07 8.21
CA PRO A 14 -4.81 -7.10 8.31
C PRO A 14 -3.52 -7.70 8.90
N TYR A 15 -2.37 -7.27 8.37
CA TYR A 15 -1.03 -7.60 8.87
C TYR A 15 -0.30 -6.32 9.27
N GLU A 16 0.65 -6.45 10.19
CA GLU A 16 1.59 -5.39 10.51
C GLU A 16 2.87 -5.50 9.68
N LYS A 17 3.61 -4.39 9.51
CA LYS A 17 4.88 -4.37 8.78
C LYS A 17 5.87 -5.40 9.31
N ALA A 18 5.98 -5.56 10.64
CA ALA A 18 6.87 -6.54 11.25
C ALA A 18 6.49 -7.98 10.87
N HIS A 19 5.19 -8.30 10.89
CA HIS A 19 4.67 -9.60 10.48
C HIS A 19 4.94 -9.88 9.00
N LEU A 20 4.76 -8.88 8.13
CA LEU A 20 5.10 -8.99 6.71
C LEU A 20 6.60 -9.16 6.49
N GLU A 21 7.44 -8.50 7.28
CA GLU A 21 8.90 -8.65 7.22
C GLU A 21 9.34 -10.06 7.60
N GLU A 22 8.75 -10.65 8.64
CA GLU A 22 8.99 -12.05 9.01
C GLU A 22 8.53 -13.01 7.90
N MET A 23 7.35 -12.80 7.33
CA MET A 23 6.86 -13.59 6.19
C MET A 23 7.76 -13.44 4.96
N TRP A 24 8.26 -12.24 4.70
CA TRP A 24 9.19 -11.95 3.61
C TRP A 24 10.53 -12.66 3.80
N LYS A 25 11.13 -12.55 4.99
CA LYS A 25 12.37 -13.26 5.36
C LYS A 25 12.18 -14.77 5.31
N GLY A 26 11.00 -15.26 5.70
CA GLY A 26 10.63 -16.67 5.61
C GLY A 26 10.31 -17.16 4.19
N GLY A 27 10.33 -16.29 3.17
CA GLY A 27 10.01 -16.67 1.78
C GLY A 27 8.54 -17.02 1.53
N GLN A 28 7.65 -16.70 2.47
CA GLN A 28 6.21 -16.95 2.36
C GLN A 28 5.49 -15.89 1.52
N LEU A 29 6.16 -14.75 1.29
CA LEU A 29 5.61 -13.59 0.63
C LEU A 29 6.27 -13.43 -0.75
N PRO A 30 5.50 -13.51 -1.85
CA PRO A 30 6.07 -13.31 -3.18
C PRO A 30 6.47 -11.86 -3.39
N LYS A 31 7.54 -11.63 -4.17
CA LYS A 31 8.09 -10.30 -4.48
C LYS A 31 7.12 -9.41 -5.25
N ASP A 32 6.30 -10.05 -6.07
CA ASP A 32 5.21 -9.45 -6.85
C ASP A 32 3.90 -9.36 -6.06
N ALA A 33 3.87 -9.71 -4.77
CA ALA A 33 2.68 -9.50 -3.96
C ALA A 33 2.37 -7.99 -3.91
N LEU A 34 1.09 -7.66 -3.93
CA LEU A 34 0.65 -6.28 -3.78
C LEU A 34 0.28 -6.03 -2.33
N TYR A 35 0.64 -4.88 -1.78
CA TYR A 35 0.23 -4.41 -0.47
C TYR A 35 -0.58 -3.13 -0.59
N TRP A 36 -1.46 -2.92 0.36
CA TRP A 36 -2.24 -1.70 0.53
C TRP A 36 -2.40 -1.44 2.02
N HIS A 37 -2.33 -0.19 2.43
CA HIS A 37 -2.60 0.21 3.80
C HIS A 37 -3.46 1.47 3.82
N ASP A 38 -4.04 1.74 4.98
CA ASP A 38 -4.78 2.98 5.20
C ASP A 38 -3.90 4.20 4.85
N GLY A 39 -4.41 5.08 3.98
CA GLY A 39 -3.68 6.22 3.40
C GLY A 39 -3.08 6.00 2.01
N MET A 40 -3.12 4.79 1.44
CA MET A 40 -2.63 4.52 0.09
C MET A 40 -3.75 4.67 -0.97
N SER A 41 -3.53 5.42 -2.04
CA SER A 41 -4.54 5.60 -3.10
C SER A 41 -4.70 4.38 -4.01
N LYS A 42 -3.71 3.47 -4.02
CA LYS A 42 -3.67 2.25 -4.86
C LYS A 42 -2.81 1.18 -4.22
N TRP A 43 -2.99 -0.07 -4.64
CA TRP A 43 -2.11 -1.18 -4.27
C TRP A 43 -0.71 -0.96 -4.85
N ALA A 44 0.33 -1.19 -4.05
CA ALA A 44 1.73 -1.11 -4.46
C ALA A 44 2.40 -2.49 -4.33
N VAL A 45 3.54 -2.71 -4.97
CA VAL A 45 4.29 -3.98 -4.84
C VAL A 45 4.99 -4.06 -3.51
N ILE A 46 4.93 -5.20 -2.83
CA ILE A 46 5.46 -5.37 -1.47
C ILE A 46 6.99 -5.24 -1.41
N SER A 47 7.66 -5.47 -2.53
CA SER A 47 9.08 -5.17 -2.68
C SER A 47 9.38 -3.69 -2.40
N ASP A 48 8.46 -2.78 -2.77
CA ASP A 48 8.58 -1.35 -2.45
C ASP A 48 8.53 -1.12 -0.93
N LEU A 49 7.61 -1.78 -0.21
CA LEU A 49 7.48 -1.68 1.26
C LEU A 49 8.77 -2.02 2.03
N PHE A 50 9.62 -2.87 1.45
CA PHE A 50 10.92 -3.24 2.04
C PHE A 50 12.09 -2.45 1.44
N ALA A 51 11.98 -1.99 0.19
CA ALA A 51 12.98 -1.15 -0.46
C ALA A 51 12.94 0.31 0.04
N ASN A 52 11.74 0.83 0.35
CA ASN A 52 11.49 2.20 0.76
C ASN A 52 11.87 2.49 2.22
N ALA A 53 12.28 1.48 3.01
CA ALA A 53 12.83 1.69 4.35
C ALA A 53 14.12 2.56 4.36
N SER A 54 14.71 2.85 3.19
CA SER A 54 15.89 3.72 3.05
C SER A 54 15.64 5.05 2.31
N MET A 55 14.42 5.32 1.82
CA MET A 55 14.14 6.57 1.11
C MET A 55 12.92 7.28 1.67
N THR A 56 13.23 8.33 2.41
CA THR A 56 12.41 9.52 2.65
C THR A 56 11.42 9.77 1.52
N PRO A 57 10.12 9.95 1.79
CA PRO A 57 9.16 10.27 0.74
C PRO A 57 9.57 11.58 0.05
N PRO A 58 9.63 11.65 -1.29
CA PRO A 58 9.59 12.95 -1.94
C PRO A 58 8.18 13.49 -1.72
N LEU A 59 8.09 14.44 -0.78
CA LEU A 59 7.16 15.57 -0.77
C LEU A 59 5.95 15.42 -1.72
N SER A 60 4.84 14.90 -1.20
CA SER A 60 3.51 15.29 -1.68
C SER A 60 3.01 16.44 -0.80
N GLN A 61 3.75 17.54 -0.86
CA GLN A 61 3.29 18.87 -0.45
C GLN A 61 3.60 19.80 -1.63
N ASP A 62 2.69 19.83 -2.59
CA ASP A 62 2.51 20.90 -3.57
C ASP A 62 1.15 20.62 -4.27
N THR A 63 0.19 21.51 -4.46
CA THR A 63 -0.07 22.89 -4.10
C THR A 63 -1.56 23.13 -4.43
N GLY A 64 -2.20 24.09 -3.76
CA GLY A 64 -3.64 24.34 -3.91
C GLY A 64 -4.08 24.74 -5.32
N ASN A 65 -4.98 23.94 -5.91
CA ASN A 65 -6.03 24.28 -6.90
C ASN A 65 -6.67 22.95 -7.36
N ALA A 66 -7.96 22.74 -7.57
CA ALA A 66 -9.13 23.59 -7.58
C ALA A 66 -10.31 22.70 -7.15
N GLU A 67 -11.26 23.31 -6.45
CA GLU A 67 -12.63 22.84 -6.38
C GLU A 67 -13.13 22.52 -7.80
N SER A 68 -13.66 21.31 -8.00
CA SER A 68 -14.58 20.89 -9.09
C SER A 68 -14.18 19.52 -9.64
N MET A 69 -14.89 18.49 -9.22
CA MET A 69 -15.57 17.55 -10.12
C MET A 69 -16.44 16.60 -9.28
N THR A 70 -17.60 17.14 -8.88
CA THR A 70 -18.90 16.49 -8.73
C THR A 70 -18.92 14.96 -8.76
N PHE A 71 -19.22 14.36 -7.61
CA PHE A 71 -19.89 13.08 -7.51
C PHE A 71 -21.28 13.21 -8.16
N PRO A 72 -21.73 12.35 -9.09
CA PRO A 72 -23.14 12.32 -9.44
C PRO A 72 -23.92 11.71 -8.27
N ALA A 73 -24.86 12.49 -7.72
CA ALA A 73 -25.86 11.97 -6.78
C ALA A 73 -26.75 10.95 -7.51
N ALA A 74 -26.93 9.79 -6.90
CA ALA A 74 -27.91 8.81 -7.39
C ALA A 74 -29.32 9.35 -7.17
N SER A 75 -30.13 9.27 -8.23
CA SER A 75 -31.52 9.73 -8.34
C SER A 75 -32.51 8.97 -7.45
#